data_AF-A0A928XRK0-F1
#
_entry.id   AF-A0A928XRK0-F1
#
_cell.length_a   1.000
_cell.length_b   1.000
_cell.length_c   1.000
_cell.angle_alpha   90.00
_cell.angle_beta   90.00
_cell.angle_gamma   90.00
#
_symmetry.space_group_name_H-M   'P 1'
#
loop_
_entity.id
_entity.type
_entity.pdbx_description
1 polymer ?
#
loop_
_entity_poly.entity_id
_entity_poly.type
_entity_poly.pdbx_seq_one_letter_code
_entity_poly.pdbx_strand_id
1 'polypeptide(L)'
;MRRPSDLLEPNNLRLVFGATDWARDLLSAVRADAGFVARAARALSPLALPEPAPPAGSVFGPLDPFDVPKLRGKRIAVVASGGSGATAALCGVRRAFEEAGLEAAALSACSGSMLFASLWAAGLDAEAMAKFWLELGTRDYLDPKWRDVLRAPLRRFRGFGGLLHGEALEQTYLRRFGAMKLGETRVPLSVVLWNVDTNELRYVGTKATPDLVLARAVRAAISIPIFVEPVRMGAHEFGDGGVVDIFPTRPLADEEPLDLVVGINSYMPPDFAGEDVSGWMDETWSILRASSQLRWSVYLELAREHARALGDRLVLLHPVPYAEVRGARFYDTFLDRREWPRYMRLGHAAAREALLRIGAA
;
A
#
# COMPACT_ATOMS: atom_id res chain seq x y z
N MET A 1 -1.57 -9.91 33.95
CA MET A 1 -0.56 -8.84 34.10
C MET A 1 0.72 -9.37 33.47
N ARG A 2 1.19 -8.79 32.36
CA ARG A 2 2.48 -9.14 31.75
C ARG A 2 3.59 -8.67 32.69
N ARG A 3 4.65 -9.46 32.85
CA ARG A 3 5.78 -9.13 33.74
C ARG A 3 6.64 -8.04 33.06
N PRO A 4 7.28 -7.12 33.80
CA PRO A 4 8.20 -6.13 33.22
C PRO A 4 9.33 -6.75 32.38
N SER A 5 9.69 -8.01 32.66
CA SER A 5 10.64 -8.82 31.88
C SER A 5 10.18 -9.11 30.45
N ASP A 6 8.87 -9.12 30.20
CA ASP A 6 8.31 -9.41 28.87
C ASP A 6 8.63 -8.25 27.90
N LEU A 7 8.79 -7.01 28.39
CA LEU A 7 9.20 -5.85 27.58
C LEU A 7 10.66 -5.92 27.11
N LEU A 8 11.49 -6.74 27.77
CA LEU A 8 12.90 -6.95 27.46
C LEU A 8 13.13 -8.19 26.59
N GLU A 9 12.07 -8.89 26.18
CA GLU A 9 12.19 -9.96 25.18
C GLU A 9 12.70 -9.39 23.85
N PRO A 10 13.67 -10.03 23.17
CA PRO A 10 14.23 -9.54 21.91
C PRO A 10 13.19 -9.25 20.81
N ASN A 11 12.07 -9.96 20.83
CA ASN A 11 10.96 -9.74 19.89
C ASN A 11 10.06 -8.58 20.29
N ASN A 12 9.93 -8.30 21.59
CA ASN A 12 9.24 -7.10 22.09
C ASN A 12 10.14 -5.87 22.02
N LEU A 13 11.47 -6.02 21.92
CA LEU A 13 12.36 -4.93 21.56
C LEU A 13 12.03 -4.35 20.18
N ARG A 14 11.54 -5.12 19.20
CA ARG A 14 11.07 -4.54 17.91
C ARG A 14 9.84 -3.66 18.07
N LEU A 15 8.91 -4.05 18.95
CA LEU A 15 7.73 -3.27 19.28
C LEU A 15 8.07 -2.09 20.19
N VAL A 16 9.06 -2.23 21.07
CA VAL A 16 9.52 -1.18 22.01
C VAL A 16 10.44 -0.20 21.29
N PHE A 17 11.38 -0.62 20.46
CA PHE A 17 12.12 0.25 19.54
C PHE A 17 11.19 0.84 18.49
N GLY A 18 10.30 0.06 17.89
CA GLY A 18 9.26 0.59 16.99
C GLY A 18 8.37 1.63 17.66
N ALA A 19 7.93 1.42 18.91
CA ALA A 19 7.09 2.36 19.66
C ALA A 19 7.88 3.51 20.30
N THR A 20 9.15 3.32 20.67
CA THR A 20 10.01 4.38 21.21
C THR A 20 10.63 5.21 20.11
N ASP A 21 10.97 4.63 18.97
CA ASP A 21 11.32 5.35 17.74
C ASP A 21 10.07 5.98 17.16
N TRP A 22 8.90 5.33 17.15
CA TRP A 22 7.64 6.01 16.84
C TRP A 22 7.41 7.17 17.81
N ALA A 23 7.56 7.00 19.12
CA ALA A 23 7.36 8.07 20.10
C ALA A 23 8.47 9.13 20.05
N ARG A 24 9.70 8.79 19.65
CA ARG A 24 10.84 9.72 19.52
C ARG A 24 10.80 10.43 18.17
N ASP A 25 10.27 9.81 17.12
CA ASP A 25 9.87 10.39 15.84
C ASP A 25 8.63 11.25 16.01
N LEU A 26 7.69 10.84 16.87
CA LEU A 26 6.55 11.65 17.31
C LEU A 26 7.05 12.87 18.08
N LEU A 27 7.91 12.68 19.07
CA LEU A 27 8.48 13.76 19.90
C LEU A 27 9.40 14.66 19.10
N SER A 28 10.19 14.13 18.18
CA SER A 28 11.06 14.92 17.30
C SER A 28 10.22 15.63 16.23
N ALA A 29 9.19 15.01 15.66
CA ALA A 29 8.23 15.68 14.75
C ALA A 29 7.37 16.73 15.47
N VAL A 30 6.95 16.49 16.73
CA VAL A 30 6.26 17.46 17.59
C VAL A 30 7.18 18.63 17.93
N ARG A 31 8.46 18.36 18.24
CA ARG A 31 9.46 19.39 18.60
C ARG A 31 9.99 20.16 17.39
N ALA A 32 10.08 19.52 16.23
CA ALA A 32 10.64 20.10 15.01
C ALA A 32 9.59 20.72 14.08
N ASP A 33 8.30 20.42 14.26
CA ASP A 33 7.28 20.83 13.29
C ASP A 33 5.91 21.10 13.95
N ALA A 34 5.52 22.39 13.99
CA ALA A 34 4.16 22.81 14.38
C ALA A 34 3.07 22.15 13.52
N GLY A 35 3.42 21.68 12.32
CA GLY A 35 2.57 20.89 11.45
C GLY A 35 2.20 19.53 12.03
N PHE A 36 2.98 18.92 12.92
CA PHE A 36 2.68 17.58 13.46
C PHE A 36 1.43 17.58 14.35
N VAL A 37 1.31 18.54 15.27
CA VAL A 37 0.13 18.67 16.12
C VAL A 37 -1.11 18.96 15.27
N ALA A 38 -0.97 19.76 14.22
CA ALA A 38 -2.02 19.97 13.23
C ALA A 38 -2.33 18.70 12.41
N ARG A 39 -1.34 17.86 12.07
CA ARG A 39 -1.50 16.58 11.36
C ARG A 39 -2.21 15.53 12.22
N ALA A 40 -1.80 15.37 13.48
CA ALA A 40 -2.48 14.52 14.44
C ALA A 40 -3.91 15.02 14.68
N ALA A 41 -4.11 16.32 14.85
CA ALA A 41 -5.46 16.91 14.96
C ALA A 41 -6.30 16.74 13.68
N ARG A 42 -5.70 16.77 12.49
CA ARG A 42 -6.36 16.52 11.19
C ARG A 42 -6.73 15.05 10.98
N ALA A 43 -5.84 14.12 11.32
CA ALA A 43 -6.16 12.69 11.36
C ALA A 43 -7.27 12.39 12.38
N LEU A 44 -7.31 13.18 13.46
CA LEU A 44 -8.34 13.12 14.51
C LEU A 44 -9.61 13.96 14.20
N SER A 45 -9.65 14.69 13.10
CA SER A 45 -10.79 15.52 12.66
C SER A 45 -10.87 15.56 11.12
N PRO A 46 -11.53 14.55 10.51
CA PRO A 46 -11.61 14.43 9.05
C PRO A 46 -12.34 15.61 8.39
N LEU A 47 -13.12 16.36 9.17
CA LEU A 47 -13.79 17.59 8.73
C LEU A 47 -12.82 18.73 8.35
N ALA A 48 -11.54 18.63 8.70
CA ALA A 48 -10.53 19.66 8.44
C ALA A 48 -9.44 19.20 7.44
N LEU A 49 -9.63 18.07 6.75
CA LEU A 49 -8.72 17.63 5.71
C LEU A 49 -8.94 18.45 4.43
N PRO A 50 -7.86 18.93 3.76
CA PRO A 50 -7.99 19.62 2.49
C PRO A 50 -8.52 18.64 1.44
N GLU A 51 -9.74 18.87 0.96
CA GLU A 51 -10.24 18.13 -0.20
C GLU A 51 -9.45 18.56 -1.44
N PRO A 52 -9.00 17.61 -2.28
CA PRO A 52 -8.46 17.97 -3.58
C PRO A 52 -9.53 18.73 -4.36
N ALA A 53 -9.15 19.84 -4.99
CA ALA A 53 -10.03 20.46 -5.96
C ALA A 53 -10.36 19.41 -7.05
N PRO A 54 -11.63 19.28 -7.46
CA PRO A 54 -11.98 18.38 -8.55
C PRO A 54 -11.10 18.74 -9.75
N PRO A 55 -10.48 17.74 -10.41
CA PRO A 55 -9.50 18.03 -11.45
C PRO A 55 -10.19 18.82 -12.58
N ALA A 56 -9.59 19.94 -12.97
CA ALA A 56 -10.13 20.82 -14.01
C ALA A 56 -10.12 20.19 -15.43
N GLY A 57 -9.62 18.95 -15.56
CA GLY A 57 -9.47 18.18 -16.77
C GLY A 57 -8.91 16.78 -16.48
N SER A 58 -8.45 16.07 -17.51
CA SER A 58 -7.83 14.75 -17.35
C SER A 58 -6.50 14.83 -16.58
N VAL A 59 -6.23 13.83 -15.74
CA VAL A 59 -4.95 13.74 -14.99
C VAL A 59 -3.76 13.48 -15.92
N PHE A 60 -3.99 12.70 -16.99
CA PHE A 60 -2.96 12.22 -17.92
C PHE A 60 -2.96 12.94 -19.27
N GLY A 61 -4.01 13.71 -19.59
CA GLY A 61 -4.22 14.29 -20.92
C GLY A 61 -4.77 13.26 -21.93
N PRO A 62 -4.67 13.54 -23.24
CA PRO A 62 -5.07 12.59 -24.29
C PRO A 62 -4.16 11.35 -24.27
N LEU A 63 -4.68 10.21 -24.74
CA LEU A 63 -3.86 9.01 -24.93
C LEU A 63 -2.75 9.32 -25.93
N ASP A 64 -1.54 8.90 -25.61
CA ASP A 64 -0.36 9.03 -26.47
C ASP A 64 0.26 7.64 -26.71
N PRO A 65 -0.30 6.86 -27.65
CA PRO A 65 0.09 5.48 -27.86
C PRO A 65 1.54 5.33 -28.30
N PHE A 66 2.21 4.29 -27.83
CA PHE A 66 3.57 3.94 -28.24
C PHE A 66 3.71 2.43 -28.45
N ASP A 67 4.65 2.03 -29.29
CA ASP A 67 4.82 0.62 -29.65
C ASP A 67 5.96 -0.03 -28.85
N VAL A 68 5.72 -1.25 -28.39
CA VAL A 68 6.70 -2.10 -27.70
C VAL A 68 6.68 -3.51 -28.30
N PRO A 69 7.20 -3.70 -29.54
CA PRO A 69 7.03 -4.95 -30.29
C PRO A 69 7.49 -6.21 -29.55
N LYS A 70 8.56 -6.13 -28.76
CA LYS A 70 9.11 -7.26 -27.99
C LYS A 70 8.19 -7.75 -26.87
N LEU A 71 7.26 -6.90 -26.43
CA LEU A 71 6.28 -7.21 -25.40
C LEU A 71 4.94 -7.70 -25.95
N ARG A 72 4.75 -7.70 -27.28
CA ARG A 72 3.51 -8.21 -27.89
C ARG A 72 3.34 -9.70 -27.62
N GLY A 73 2.17 -10.08 -27.10
CA GLY A 73 1.86 -11.46 -26.74
C GLY A 73 2.58 -11.97 -25.50
N LYS A 74 3.39 -11.14 -24.83
CA LYS A 74 4.04 -11.49 -23.57
C LYS A 74 3.05 -11.44 -22.41
N ARG A 75 3.20 -12.38 -21.48
CA ARG A 75 2.41 -12.43 -20.25
C ARG A 75 3.09 -11.59 -19.18
N ILE A 76 2.54 -10.39 -18.97
CA ILE A 76 3.12 -9.40 -18.06
C ILE A 76 2.27 -9.32 -16.80
N ALA A 77 2.82 -9.63 -15.63
CA ALA A 77 2.15 -9.37 -14.36
C ALA A 77 2.59 -8.04 -13.76
N VAL A 78 1.78 -7.51 -12.86
CA VAL A 78 2.11 -6.33 -12.05
C VAL A 78 2.03 -6.70 -10.59
N VAL A 79 3.09 -6.39 -9.83
CA VAL A 79 3.10 -6.49 -8.37
C VAL A 79 3.33 -5.10 -7.79
N ALA A 80 2.50 -4.69 -6.85
CA ALA A 80 2.56 -3.36 -6.26
C ALA A 80 2.69 -3.45 -4.74
N SER A 81 3.73 -2.83 -4.20
CA SER A 81 3.95 -2.80 -2.76
C SER A 81 2.85 -2.03 -2.03
N GLY A 82 2.77 -2.19 -0.71
CA GLY A 82 2.16 -1.16 0.13
C GLY A 82 2.83 0.20 -0.06
N GLY A 83 2.17 1.29 0.32
CA GLY A 83 2.71 2.63 0.07
C GLY A 83 1.77 3.79 0.34
N SER A 84 0.67 3.56 1.06
CA SER A 84 -0.25 4.65 1.40
C SER A 84 -0.72 5.37 0.12
N GLY A 85 -0.82 6.71 0.11
CA GLY A 85 -1.23 7.47 -1.07
C GLY A 85 -0.25 7.44 -2.24
N ALA A 86 1.04 7.12 -2.03
CA ALA A 86 2.01 7.00 -3.13
C ALA A 86 1.64 5.87 -4.11
N THR A 87 0.82 4.91 -3.67
CA THR A 87 0.29 3.84 -4.54
C THR A 87 -0.67 4.35 -5.62
N ALA A 88 -1.10 5.62 -5.58
CA ALA A 88 -1.81 6.27 -6.67
C ALA A 88 -1.00 6.27 -7.99
N ALA A 89 0.33 6.10 -7.91
CA ALA A 89 1.18 5.83 -9.07
C ALA A 89 0.70 4.63 -9.92
N LEU A 90 -0.02 3.67 -9.34
CA LEU A 90 -0.56 2.52 -10.06
C LEU A 90 -1.58 2.93 -11.15
N CYS A 91 -2.32 4.03 -10.99
CA CYS A 91 -3.15 4.57 -12.08
C CYS A 91 -2.29 4.97 -13.29
N GLY A 92 -1.13 5.56 -13.04
CA GLY A 92 -0.18 5.93 -14.09
C GLY A 92 0.44 4.72 -14.77
N VAL A 93 0.76 3.67 -14.00
CA VAL A 93 1.23 2.42 -14.59
C VAL A 93 0.15 1.81 -15.49
N ARG A 94 -1.12 1.80 -15.05
CA ARG A 94 -2.24 1.40 -15.91
C ARG A 94 -2.28 2.22 -17.20
N ARG A 95 -2.10 3.55 -17.11
CA ARG A 95 -2.07 4.44 -18.28
C ARG A 95 -0.97 4.07 -19.27
N ALA A 96 0.22 3.75 -18.79
CA ALA A 96 1.33 3.33 -19.65
C ALA A 96 1.04 1.99 -20.34
N PHE A 97 0.34 1.06 -19.66
CA PHE A 97 -0.12 -0.19 -20.27
C PHE A 97 -1.17 0.07 -21.38
N GLU A 98 -2.12 0.99 -21.15
CA GLU A 98 -3.11 1.40 -22.16
C GLU A 98 -2.44 1.97 -23.41
N GLU A 99 -1.51 2.91 -23.23
CA GLU A 99 -0.78 3.55 -24.34
C GLU A 99 0.13 2.56 -25.08
N ALA A 100 0.64 1.54 -24.39
CA ALA A 100 1.42 0.45 -24.99
C ALA A 100 0.57 -0.63 -25.69
N GLY A 101 -0.76 -0.59 -25.54
CA GLY A 101 -1.65 -1.67 -25.99
C GLY A 101 -1.41 -3.00 -25.26
N LEU A 102 -0.98 -2.94 -24.00
CA LEU A 102 -0.70 -4.10 -23.14
C LEU A 102 -1.81 -4.30 -22.12
N GLU A 103 -2.07 -5.57 -21.79
CA GLU A 103 -2.95 -5.95 -20.69
C GLU A 103 -2.16 -6.76 -19.65
N ALA A 104 -2.44 -6.52 -18.38
CA ALA A 104 -1.82 -7.28 -17.31
C ALA A 104 -2.41 -8.70 -17.27
N ALA A 105 -1.53 -9.71 -17.19
CA ALA A 105 -1.91 -11.10 -17.05
C ALA A 105 -2.37 -11.44 -15.62
N ALA A 106 -1.82 -10.75 -14.63
CA ALA A 106 -2.19 -10.86 -13.22
C ALA A 106 -1.74 -9.62 -12.44
N LEU A 107 -2.44 -9.31 -11.37
CA LEU A 107 -2.13 -8.25 -10.41
C LEU A 107 -1.90 -8.88 -9.03
N SER A 108 -0.84 -8.48 -8.35
CA SER A 108 -0.60 -8.80 -6.95
C SER A 108 -0.42 -7.52 -6.13
N ALA A 109 -1.24 -7.34 -5.10
CA ALA A 109 -1.34 -6.10 -4.36
C ALA A 109 -1.26 -6.32 -2.84
N CYS A 110 -1.04 -5.24 -2.12
CA CYS A 110 -0.94 -5.23 -0.66
C CYS A 110 -1.30 -3.84 -0.13
N SER A 111 -2.03 -3.78 0.99
CA SER A 111 -2.31 -2.52 1.66
C SER A 111 -2.88 -1.46 0.70
N GLY A 112 -2.31 -0.25 0.71
CA GLY A 112 -2.70 0.86 -0.17
C GLY A 112 -2.75 0.52 -1.65
N SER A 113 -1.90 -0.38 -2.19
CA SER A 113 -1.96 -0.68 -3.64
C SER A 113 -3.23 -1.45 -4.02
N MET A 114 -3.85 -2.16 -3.08
CA MET A 114 -5.14 -2.82 -3.29
C MET A 114 -6.25 -1.82 -3.66
N LEU A 115 -6.15 -0.57 -3.19
CA LEU A 115 -7.07 0.53 -3.51
C LEU A 115 -7.09 0.93 -4.99
N PHE A 116 -6.05 0.58 -5.74
CA PHE A 116 -5.91 0.92 -7.15
C PHE A 116 -5.89 -0.34 -8.00
N ALA A 117 -5.23 -1.41 -7.53
CA ALA A 117 -5.18 -2.69 -8.21
C ALA A 117 -6.56 -3.33 -8.35
N SER A 118 -7.45 -3.15 -7.36
CA SER A 118 -8.84 -3.63 -7.44
C SER A 118 -9.65 -2.92 -8.53
N LEU A 119 -9.44 -1.63 -8.74
CA LEU A 119 -10.10 -0.87 -9.81
C LEU A 119 -9.61 -1.32 -11.19
N TRP A 120 -8.29 -1.50 -11.34
CA TRP A 120 -7.70 -2.07 -12.55
C TRP A 120 -8.24 -3.50 -12.79
N ALA A 121 -8.24 -4.36 -11.76
CA ALA A 121 -8.77 -5.71 -11.86
C ALA A 121 -10.24 -5.76 -12.27
N ALA A 122 -11.06 -4.84 -11.74
CA ALA A 122 -12.46 -4.67 -12.13
C ALA A 122 -12.64 -4.12 -13.56
N GLY A 123 -11.54 -3.69 -14.19
CA GLY A 123 -11.48 -3.29 -15.60
C GLY A 123 -11.70 -1.80 -15.85
N LEU A 124 -11.43 -0.94 -14.87
CA LEU A 124 -11.40 0.51 -15.10
C LEU A 124 -10.13 0.89 -15.86
N ASP A 125 -10.27 1.87 -16.75
CA ASP A 125 -9.13 2.54 -17.35
C ASP A 125 -8.46 3.51 -16.35
N ALA A 126 -7.25 3.96 -16.67
CA ALA A 126 -6.45 4.81 -15.79
C ALA A 126 -7.15 6.12 -15.42
N GLU A 127 -7.89 6.73 -16.36
CA GLU A 127 -8.59 7.98 -16.12
C GLU A 127 -9.79 7.76 -15.20
N ALA A 128 -10.55 6.68 -15.38
CA ALA A 128 -11.65 6.29 -14.51
C ALA A 128 -11.15 5.93 -13.11
N MET A 129 -9.99 5.28 -12.98
CA MET A 129 -9.34 5.03 -11.69
C MET A 129 -8.98 6.33 -10.98
N ALA A 130 -8.36 7.27 -11.70
CA ALA A 130 -7.99 8.57 -11.17
C ALA A 130 -9.23 9.37 -10.74
N LYS A 131 -10.23 9.46 -11.62
CA LYS A 131 -11.49 10.14 -11.37
C LYS A 131 -12.22 9.58 -10.16
N PHE A 132 -12.33 8.24 -10.06
CA PHE A 132 -12.95 7.58 -8.92
C PHE A 132 -12.35 8.10 -7.62
N TRP A 133 -11.04 8.12 -7.49
CA TRP A 133 -10.39 8.55 -6.26
C TRP A 133 -10.41 10.06 -6.04
N LEU A 134 -10.32 10.88 -7.08
CA LEU A 134 -10.27 12.34 -6.93
C LEU A 134 -11.64 12.97 -6.66
N GLU A 135 -12.74 12.29 -7.01
CA GLU A 135 -14.11 12.75 -6.76
C GLU A 135 -14.66 12.36 -5.38
N LEU A 136 -14.08 11.37 -4.70
CA LEU A 136 -14.49 11.00 -3.35
C LEU A 136 -14.26 12.16 -2.39
N GLY A 137 -15.19 12.37 -1.47
CA GLY A 137 -14.95 13.17 -0.27
C GLY A 137 -14.29 12.34 0.81
N THR A 138 -13.72 13.01 1.81
CA THR A 138 -13.08 12.39 2.97
C THR A 138 -13.97 11.33 3.66
N ARG A 139 -15.27 11.61 3.77
CA ARG A 139 -16.25 10.72 4.42
C ARG A 139 -16.52 9.43 3.64
N ASP A 140 -16.17 9.38 2.36
CA ASP A 140 -16.38 8.19 1.54
C ASP A 140 -15.33 7.11 1.80
N TYR A 141 -14.21 7.44 2.45
CA TYR A 141 -13.15 6.45 2.74
C TYR A 141 -12.60 6.52 4.17
N LEU A 142 -12.90 7.57 4.94
CA LEU A 142 -12.54 7.69 6.36
C LEU A 142 -13.78 7.76 7.25
N ASP A 143 -13.88 6.82 8.19
CA ASP A 143 -15.00 6.66 9.13
C ASP A 143 -14.55 6.47 10.59
N PRO A 144 -14.07 7.55 11.24
CA PRO A 144 -13.45 7.41 12.55
C PRO A 144 -14.40 7.04 13.67
N LYS A 145 -13.85 6.27 14.62
CA LYS A 145 -14.56 5.68 15.76
C LYS A 145 -14.50 6.56 17.02
N TRP A 146 -14.69 7.88 16.92
CA TRP A 146 -14.45 8.79 18.06
C TRP A 146 -15.11 8.37 19.37
N ARG A 147 -16.35 7.89 19.30
CA ARG A 147 -17.10 7.41 20.47
C ARG A 147 -16.48 6.18 21.11
N ASP A 148 -15.96 5.25 20.32
CA ASP A 148 -15.35 4.02 20.81
C ASP A 148 -13.93 4.26 21.31
N VAL A 149 -13.17 5.14 20.65
CA VAL A 149 -11.85 5.60 21.11
C VAL A 149 -11.96 6.24 22.50
N LEU A 150 -12.91 7.16 22.69
CA LEU A 150 -13.13 7.82 23.99
C LEU A 150 -13.59 6.84 25.08
N ARG A 151 -14.31 5.76 24.70
CA ARG A 151 -14.80 4.73 25.62
C ARG A 151 -13.82 3.57 25.81
N ALA A 152 -12.78 3.46 25.00
CA ALA A 152 -11.81 2.36 25.05
C ALA A 152 -11.10 2.27 26.42
N PRO A 153 -10.63 3.38 27.04
CA PRO A 153 -10.04 3.32 28.39
C PRO A 153 -11.03 2.79 29.44
N LEU A 154 -12.30 3.19 29.35
CA LEU A 154 -13.37 2.73 30.25
C LEU A 154 -13.62 1.23 30.14
N ARG A 155 -13.41 0.65 28.95
CA ARG A 155 -13.52 -0.80 28.69
C ARG A 155 -12.18 -1.54 28.87
N ARG A 156 -11.14 -0.89 29.41
CA ARG A 156 -9.77 -1.43 29.48
C ARG A 156 -9.28 -1.94 28.11
N PHE A 157 -9.61 -1.22 27.04
CA PHE A 157 -9.31 -1.57 25.65
C PHE A 157 -9.88 -2.91 25.15
N ARG A 158 -10.81 -3.53 25.88
CA ARG A 158 -11.47 -4.77 25.44
C ARG A 158 -12.38 -4.47 24.24
N GLY A 159 -12.13 -5.16 23.12
CA GLY A 159 -12.86 -5.00 21.87
C GLY A 159 -12.45 -3.78 21.05
N PHE A 160 -11.33 -3.13 21.36
CA PHE A 160 -10.76 -2.06 20.53
C PHE A 160 -9.97 -2.69 19.37
N GLY A 161 -10.49 -2.56 18.15
CA GLY A 161 -9.86 -3.09 16.94
C GLY A 161 -9.12 -2.04 16.09
N GLY A 162 -9.44 -0.76 16.24
CA GLY A 162 -8.88 0.30 15.40
C GLY A 162 -9.51 1.68 15.64
N LEU A 163 -8.88 2.72 15.07
CA LEU A 163 -9.37 4.12 15.10
C LEU A 163 -10.43 4.41 14.02
N LEU A 164 -10.45 3.63 12.95
CA LEU A 164 -11.36 3.70 11.81
C LEU A 164 -12.09 2.37 11.63
N HIS A 165 -13.34 2.38 11.15
CA HIS A 165 -14.05 1.12 10.87
C HIS A 165 -13.63 0.49 9.54
N GLY A 166 -13.30 1.31 8.53
CA GLY A 166 -13.05 0.89 7.15
C GLY A 166 -14.33 0.56 6.35
N GLU A 167 -15.51 0.73 6.95
CA GLU A 167 -16.81 0.47 6.34
C GLU A 167 -17.16 1.52 5.28
N ALA A 168 -16.79 2.79 5.47
CA ALA A 168 -17.01 3.82 4.45
C ALA A 168 -16.37 3.42 3.12
N LEU A 169 -15.12 2.95 3.14
CA LEU A 169 -14.43 2.49 1.95
C LEU A 169 -15.08 1.23 1.36
N GLU A 170 -15.43 0.25 2.19
CA GLU A 170 -16.17 -0.95 1.76
C GLU A 170 -17.47 -0.56 1.05
N GLN A 171 -18.24 0.36 1.64
CA GLN A 171 -19.49 0.87 1.05
C GLN A 171 -19.26 1.64 -0.24
N THR A 172 -18.17 2.39 -0.36
CA THR A 172 -17.82 3.11 -1.59
C THR A 172 -17.53 2.13 -2.74
N TYR A 173 -16.81 1.04 -2.47
CA TYR A 173 -16.61 -0.03 -3.44
C TYR A 173 -17.92 -0.77 -3.78
N LEU A 174 -18.76 -1.06 -2.78
CA LEU A 174 -20.08 -1.66 -3.00
C LEU A 174 -20.99 -0.76 -3.85
N ARG A 175 -20.98 0.56 -3.65
CA ARG A 175 -21.72 1.50 -4.51
C ARG A 175 -21.21 1.49 -5.95
N ARG A 176 -19.90 1.34 -6.15
CA ARG A 176 -19.28 1.39 -7.48
C ARG A 176 -19.41 0.08 -8.27
N PHE A 177 -19.33 -1.06 -7.60
CA PHE A 177 -19.23 -2.38 -8.23
C PHE A 177 -20.33 -3.36 -7.82
N GLY A 178 -21.23 -2.97 -6.92
CA GLY A 178 -22.17 -3.89 -6.29
C GLY A 178 -21.45 -4.95 -5.45
N ALA A 179 -22.04 -6.12 -5.33
CA ALA A 179 -21.46 -7.27 -4.64
C ALA A 179 -20.49 -8.07 -5.53
N MET A 180 -19.75 -7.40 -6.42
CA MET A 180 -18.78 -8.03 -7.31
C MET A 180 -17.84 -8.93 -6.51
N LYS A 181 -17.72 -10.17 -6.93
CA LYS A 181 -16.84 -11.18 -6.35
C LYS A 181 -15.46 -11.11 -6.99
N LEU A 182 -14.42 -11.54 -6.27
CA LEU A 182 -13.05 -11.57 -6.80
C LEU A 182 -12.92 -12.43 -8.05
N GLY A 183 -13.71 -13.49 -8.19
CA GLY A 183 -13.75 -14.34 -9.39
C GLY A 183 -14.31 -13.65 -10.63
N GLU A 184 -14.98 -12.50 -10.49
CA GLU A 184 -15.60 -11.74 -11.59
C GLU A 184 -14.70 -10.62 -12.12
N THR A 185 -13.51 -10.43 -11.54
CA THR A 185 -12.55 -9.41 -12.00
C THR A 185 -12.03 -9.76 -13.40
N ARG A 186 -11.88 -8.75 -14.26
CA ARG A 186 -11.36 -8.89 -15.63
C ARG A 186 -9.90 -9.34 -15.67
N VAL A 187 -9.09 -8.80 -14.77
CA VAL A 187 -7.70 -9.22 -14.60
C VAL A 187 -7.59 -10.02 -13.29
N PRO A 188 -6.95 -11.20 -13.28
CA PRO A 188 -6.71 -11.95 -12.05
C PRO A 188 -6.00 -11.09 -11.00
N LEU A 189 -6.59 -10.98 -9.82
CA LEU A 189 -6.09 -10.18 -8.70
C LEU A 189 -5.79 -11.08 -7.52
N SER A 190 -4.64 -10.87 -6.88
CA SER A 190 -4.28 -11.44 -5.59
C SER A 190 -3.91 -10.34 -4.61
N VAL A 191 -4.24 -10.56 -3.33
CA VAL A 191 -3.87 -9.67 -2.23
C VAL A 191 -3.47 -10.49 -1.02
N VAL A 192 -2.43 -10.03 -0.33
CA VAL A 192 -1.95 -10.66 0.90
C VAL A 192 -2.68 -10.07 2.11
N LEU A 193 -3.20 -10.95 2.96
CA LEU A 193 -3.85 -10.62 4.22
C LEU A 193 -3.15 -11.34 5.36
N TRP A 194 -3.20 -10.76 6.56
CA TRP A 194 -2.70 -11.37 7.78
C TRP A 194 -3.88 -11.91 8.61
N ASN A 195 -3.91 -13.23 8.84
CA ASN A 195 -4.85 -13.82 9.79
C ASN A 195 -4.36 -13.53 11.21
N VAL A 196 -5.12 -12.69 11.93
CA VAL A 196 -4.76 -12.22 13.27
C VAL A 196 -4.83 -13.35 14.30
N ASP A 197 -5.75 -14.30 14.12
CA ASP A 197 -5.99 -15.39 15.06
C ASP A 197 -4.92 -16.47 14.98
N THR A 198 -4.48 -16.83 13.77
CA THR A 198 -3.47 -17.88 13.54
C THR A 198 -2.06 -17.34 13.32
N ASN A 199 -1.92 -16.02 13.16
CA ASN A 199 -0.67 -15.35 12.81
C ASN A 199 -0.04 -15.86 11.51
N GLU A 200 -0.88 -16.12 10.50
CA GLU A 200 -0.47 -16.63 9.19
C GLU A 200 -0.79 -15.64 8.07
N LEU A 201 0.06 -15.60 7.05
CA LEU A 201 -0.28 -14.93 5.80
C LEU A 201 -1.23 -15.79 4.96
N ARG A 202 -2.25 -15.13 4.41
CA ARG A 202 -3.23 -15.72 3.51
C ARG A 202 -3.32 -14.87 2.25
N TYR A 203 -3.02 -15.47 1.11
CA TYR A 203 -3.24 -14.84 -0.18
C TYR A 203 -4.68 -15.13 -0.61
N VAL A 204 -5.46 -14.08 -0.79
CA VAL A 204 -6.85 -14.15 -1.29
C VAL A 204 -6.88 -13.49 -2.66
N GLY A 205 -7.81 -13.91 -3.51
CA GLY A 205 -7.79 -13.44 -4.90
C GLY A 205 -8.79 -14.13 -5.78
N THR A 206 -8.77 -13.76 -7.07
CA THR A 206 -9.63 -14.29 -8.13
C THR A 206 -9.64 -15.82 -8.16
N LYS A 207 -8.49 -16.47 -7.98
CA LYS A 207 -8.37 -17.93 -7.99
C LYS A 207 -8.54 -18.57 -6.61
N ALA A 208 -7.90 -18.01 -5.59
CA ALA A 208 -7.85 -18.61 -4.26
C ALA A 208 -9.19 -18.49 -3.50
N THR A 209 -9.91 -17.39 -3.69
CA THR A 209 -11.16 -17.08 -2.99
C THR A 209 -12.13 -16.38 -3.94
N PRO A 210 -12.57 -17.05 -5.03
CA PRO A 210 -13.36 -16.43 -6.09
C PRO A 210 -14.67 -15.84 -5.58
N ASP A 211 -15.28 -16.41 -4.54
CA ASP A 211 -16.55 -15.97 -3.98
C ASP A 211 -16.48 -14.78 -3.02
N LEU A 212 -15.27 -14.36 -2.61
CA LEU A 212 -15.11 -13.23 -1.70
C LEU A 212 -15.46 -11.93 -2.43
N VAL A 213 -16.31 -11.10 -1.80
CA VAL A 213 -16.70 -9.79 -2.36
C VAL A 213 -15.48 -8.87 -2.42
N LEU A 214 -15.24 -8.25 -3.58
CA LEU A 214 -14.11 -7.36 -3.85
C LEU A 214 -14.00 -6.24 -2.79
N ALA A 215 -15.12 -5.58 -2.47
CA ALA A 215 -15.16 -4.53 -1.46
C ALA A 215 -14.70 -5.00 -0.07
N ARG A 216 -15.04 -6.24 0.30
CA ARG A 216 -14.64 -6.87 1.57
C ARG A 216 -13.14 -7.15 1.57
N ALA A 217 -12.60 -7.66 0.46
CA ALA A 217 -11.16 -7.89 0.30
C ALA A 217 -10.36 -6.57 0.37
N VAL A 218 -10.87 -5.51 -0.26
CA VAL A 218 -10.26 -4.15 -0.20
C VAL A 218 -10.22 -3.65 1.24
N ARG A 219 -11.32 -3.75 1.99
CA ARG A 219 -11.34 -3.36 3.42
C ARG A 219 -10.33 -4.16 4.25
N ALA A 220 -10.30 -5.49 4.08
CA ALA A 220 -9.37 -6.34 4.81
C ALA A 220 -7.90 -5.98 4.50
N ALA A 221 -7.60 -5.68 3.24
CA ALA A 221 -6.26 -5.33 2.81
C ALA A 221 -5.73 -4.04 3.45
N ILE A 222 -6.59 -3.08 3.75
CA ILE A 222 -6.19 -1.82 4.42
C ILE A 222 -6.39 -1.85 5.94
N SER A 223 -6.70 -3.01 6.52
CA SER A 223 -6.98 -3.17 7.96
C SER A 223 -5.70 -3.21 8.78
N ILE A 224 -4.98 -2.09 8.80
CA ILE A 224 -3.71 -1.93 9.53
C ILE A 224 -4.01 -1.96 11.03
N PRO A 225 -3.37 -2.85 11.81
CA PRO A 225 -3.58 -2.95 13.25
C PRO A 225 -3.49 -1.58 13.94
N ILE A 226 -4.34 -1.36 14.95
CA ILE A 226 -4.49 -0.10 15.70
C ILE A 226 -5.17 1.04 14.90
N PHE A 227 -5.01 1.11 13.57
CA PHE A 227 -5.57 2.18 12.75
C PHE A 227 -6.94 1.84 12.19
N VAL A 228 -7.11 0.64 11.61
CA VAL A 228 -8.35 0.20 10.95
C VAL A 228 -8.73 -1.17 11.52
N GLU A 229 -10.01 -1.35 11.83
CA GLU A 229 -10.50 -2.58 12.46
C GLU A 229 -10.28 -3.82 11.57
N PRO A 230 -9.82 -4.95 12.16
CA PRO A 230 -9.78 -6.22 11.46
C PRO A 230 -11.14 -6.62 10.90
N VAL A 231 -11.08 -7.39 9.83
CA VAL A 231 -12.23 -7.82 9.05
C VAL A 231 -12.47 -9.29 9.28
N ARG A 232 -13.60 -9.60 9.88
CA ARG A 232 -14.04 -10.98 10.00
C ARG A 232 -14.36 -11.58 8.63
N MET A 233 -13.71 -12.69 8.30
CA MET A 233 -14.00 -13.51 7.14
C MET A 233 -14.08 -14.98 7.57
N GLY A 234 -15.28 -15.54 7.52
CA GLY A 234 -15.55 -16.86 8.07
C GLY A 234 -15.34 -16.90 9.60
N ALA A 235 -14.47 -17.81 10.04
CA ALA A 235 -14.17 -18.03 11.46
C ALA A 235 -13.04 -17.15 12.01
N HIS A 236 -12.34 -16.40 11.16
CA HIS A 236 -11.13 -15.66 11.54
C HIS A 236 -11.24 -14.15 11.29
N GLU A 237 -10.44 -13.40 12.04
CA GLU A 237 -10.21 -11.97 11.85
C GLU A 237 -8.96 -11.73 11.00
N PHE A 238 -9.06 -10.84 10.01
CA PHE A 238 -7.98 -10.54 9.07
C PHE A 238 -7.60 -9.07 9.10
N GLY A 239 -6.30 -8.81 9.01
CA GLY A 239 -5.71 -7.49 8.87
C GLY A 239 -4.87 -7.35 7.60
N ASP A 240 -4.26 -6.18 7.45
CA ASP A 240 -3.34 -5.86 6.36
C ASP A 240 -2.13 -6.81 6.38
N GLY A 241 -1.94 -7.58 5.30
CA GLY A 241 -0.81 -8.51 5.14
C GLY A 241 0.54 -7.81 4.95
N GLY A 242 0.53 -6.52 4.64
CA GLY A 242 1.71 -5.69 4.43
C GLY A 242 2.52 -5.43 5.69
N VAL A 243 2.01 -5.81 6.86
CA VAL A 243 2.77 -5.87 8.11
C VAL A 243 3.81 -7.00 8.12
N VAL A 244 3.75 -7.91 7.14
CA VAL A 244 4.73 -8.99 6.95
C VAL A 244 5.28 -8.99 5.52
N ASP A 245 4.40 -9.10 4.52
CA ASP A 245 4.77 -9.23 3.11
C ASP A 245 4.28 -8.02 2.32
N ILE A 246 5.04 -6.93 2.37
CA ILE A 246 4.65 -5.67 1.76
C ILE A 246 4.83 -5.63 0.23
N PHE A 247 5.44 -6.66 -0.38
CA PHE A 247 5.65 -6.78 -1.82
C PHE A 247 5.37 -8.21 -2.29
N PRO A 248 4.09 -8.64 -2.34
CA PRO A 248 3.73 -10.04 -2.43
C PRO A 248 3.89 -10.59 -3.86
N THR A 249 5.00 -11.27 -4.16
CA THR A 249 5.19 -11.90 -5.48
C THR A 249 4.74 -13.36 -5.53
N ARG A 250 4.60 -14.03 -4.39
CA ARG A 250 4.25 -15.47 -4.33
C ARG A 250 3.00 -15.84 -5.13
N PRO A 251 1.89 -15.08 -5.11
CA PRO A 251 0.72 -15.42 -5.92
C PRO A 251 0.98 -15.43 -7.43
N LEU A 252 2.04 -14.74 -7.89
CA LEU A 252 2.44 -14.71 -9.30
C LEU A 252 3.26 -15.95 -9.70
N ALA A 253 3.81 -16.70 -8.74
CA ALA A 253 4.51 -17.94 -9.02
C ALA A 253 3.55 -19.09 -9.37
N ASP A 254 2.31 -19.02 -8.86
CA ASP A 254 1.24 -19.97 -9.15
C ASP A 254 0.48 -19.65 -10.46
N GLU A 255 0.88 -18.56 -11.14
CA GLU A 255 0.41 -18.26 -12.49
C GLU A 255 1.16 -19.09 -13.53
N GLU A 256 0.46 -19.46 -14.60
CA GLU A 256 1.09 -19.94 -15.84
C GLU A 256 2.23 -18.99 -16.26
N PRO A 257 3.32 -19.54 -16.84
CA PRO A 257 4.63 -18.87 -16.85
C PRO A 257 4.55 -17.44 -17.37
N LEU A 258 4.83 -16.49 -16.47
CA LEU A 258 4.94 -15.06 -16.76
C LEU A 258 6.27 -14.77 -17.44
N ASP A 259 6.24 -13.99 -18.51
CA ASP A 259 7.43 -13.52 -19.23
C ASP A 259 8.10 -12.34 -18.51
N LEU A 260 7.31 -11.48 -17.88
CA LEU A 260 7.75 -10.25 -17.25
C LEU A 260 6.88 -9.95 -16.02
N VAL A 261 7.49 -9.39 -14.98
CA VAL A 261 6.82 -8.84 -13.82
C VAL A 261 7.24 -7.38 -13.66
N VAL A 262 6.29 -6.47 -13.76
CA VAL A 262 6.49 -5.06 -13.44
C VAL A 262 6.24 -4.86 -11.96
N GLY A 263 7.30 -4.66 -11.19
CA GLY A 263 7.24 -4.41 -9.77
C GLY A 263 7.16 -2.92 -9.46
N ILE A 264 6.24 -2.51 -8.60
CA ILE A 264 6.08 -1.11 -8.20
C ILE A 264 6.38 -1.02 -6.72
N ASN A 265 7.48 -0.36 -6.39
CA ASN A 265 7.84 -0.05 -5.02
C ASN A 265 7.46 1.41 -4.71
N SER A 266 6.51 1.59 -3.81
CA SER A 266 6.00 2.89 -3.38
C SER A 266 6.33 3.22 -1.93
N TYR A 267 7.17 2.43 -1.25
CA TYR A 267 7.44 2.63 0.17
C TYR A 267 8.84 2.27 0.63
N MET A 268 9.37 1.14 0.19
CA MET A 268 10.66 0.66 0.66
C MET A 268 11.80 1.47 0.02
N PRO A 269 13.00 1.45 0.63
CA PRO A 269 14.21 1.95 -0.02
C PRO A 269 14.38 1.43 -1.46
N PRO A 270 14.89 2.26 -2.39
CA PRO A 270 15.15 1.85 -3.76
C PRO A 270 15.97 0.57 -3.83
N ASP A 271 15.64 -0.27 -4.81
CA ASP A 271 16.27 -1.58 -5.10
C ASP A 271 16.35 -2.52 -3.89
N PHE A 272 15.52 -2.28 -2.88
CA PHE A 272 15.54 -2.96 -1.60
C PHE A 272 16.92 -2.91 -0.92
N ALA A 273 17.74 -1.89 -1.20
CA ALA A 273 19.12 -1.78 -0.75
C ALA A 273 19.26 -1.47 0.76
N GLY A 274 18.24 -0.89 1.39
CA GLY A 274 18.32 -0.34 2.75
C GLY A 274 18.80 1.11 2.75
N GLU A 275 19.04 1.67 3.94
CA GLU A 275 19.61 3.02 4.06
C GLU A 275 21.13 2.90 4.32
N ASP A 276 21.94 3.71 3.64
CA ASP A 276 23.38 3.73 3.90
C ASP A 276 23.67 4.43 5.24
N VAL A 277 24.29 3.66 6.15
CA VAL A 277 24.77 4.13 7.45
C VAL A 277 26.25 3.78 7.64
N SER A 278 26.99 3.59 6.55
CA SER A 278 28.43 3.34 6.61
C SER A 278 29.12 4.43 7.44
N GLY A 279 30.03 4.01 8.33
CA GLY A 279 30.70 4.92 9.27
C GLY A 279 29.87 5.31 10.49
N TRP A 280 28.69 4.70 10.73
CA TRP A 280 27.85 5.08 11.87
C TRP A 280 28.59 5.00 13.21
N MET A 281 29.52 4.06 13.41
CA MET A 281 30.27 3.93 14.67
C MET A 281 31.09 5.20 15.04
N ASP A 282 31.38 6.07 14.06
CA ASP A 282 32.17 7.29 14.25
C ASP A 282 31.28 8.53 14.54
N GLU A 283 29.96 8.40 14.44
CA GLU A 283 28.99 9.48 14.66
C GLU A 283 28.36 9.42 16.06
N THR A 284 28.11 10.56 16.70
CA THR A 284 27.41 10.59 18.01
C THR A 284 25.93 10.24 17.85
N TRP A 285 25.36 9.44 18.77
CA TRP A 285 23.96 8.95 18.72
C TRP A 285 23.60 8.08 17.51
N SER A 286 24.60 7.70 16.73
CA SER A 286 24.45 6.92 15.49
C SER A 286 23.88 5.53 15.68
N ILE A 287 23.96 4.96 16.89
CA ILE A 287 23.28 3.71 17.22
C ILE A 287 21.77 3.81 16.98
N LEU A 288 21.17 4.99 17.17
CA LEU A 288 19.74 5.21 16.89
C LEU A 288 19.48 5.19 15.38
N ARG A 289 20.36 5.82 14.59
CA ARG A 289 20.32 5.80 13.11
C ARG A 289 20.51 4.38 12.58
N ALA A 290 21.50 3.64 13.07
CA ALA A 290 21.72 2.24 12.70
C ALA A 290 20.54 1.34 13.11
N SER A 291 20.04 1.49 14.34
CA SER A 291 18.90 0.72 14.85
C SER A 291 17.60 1.02 14.11
N SER A 292 17.43 2.25 13.58
CA SER A 292 16.26 2.60 12.76
C SER A 292 16.10 1.72 11.53
N GLN A 293 17.18 1.10 11.03
CA GLN A 293 17.11 0.15 9.91
C GLN A 293 16.37 -1.14 10.26
N LEU A 294 16.27 -1.49 11.55
CA LEU A 294 15.52 -2.67 11.99
C LEU A 294 14.06 -2.60 11.53
N ARG A 295 13.49 -1.40 11.37
CA ARG A 295 12.13 -1.18 10.84
C ARG A 295 11.92 -1.82 9.48
N TRP A 296 12.98 -1.90 8.68
CA TRP A 296 12.96 -2.39 7.31
C TRP A 296 13.52 -3.80 7.17
N SER A 297 14.31 -4.26 8.14
CA SER A 297 15.08 -5.51 8.05
C SER A 297 14.30 -6.69 7.48
N VAL A 298 13.15 -7.03 8.07
CA VAL A 298 12.32 -8.16 7.62
C VAL A 298 11.67 -7.89 6.26
N TYR A 299 11.11 -6.69 6.05
CA TYR A 299 10.47 -6.33 4.79
C TYR A 299 11.43 -6.38 3.61
N LEU A 300 12.63 -5.83 3.79
CA LEU A 300 13.65 -5.79 2.76
C LEU A 300 14.19 -7.17 2.44
N GLU A 301 14.42 -8.03 3.44
CA GLU A 301 14.92 -9.37 3.14
C GLU A 301 13.88 -10.20 2.42
N LEU A 302 12.61 -10.13 2.82
CA LEU A 302 11.53 -10.83 2.12
C LEU A 302 11.34 -10.28 0.69
N ALA A 303 11.38 -8.96 0.50
CA ALA A 303 11.32 -8.34 -0.83
C ALA A 303 12.52 -8.74 -1.72
N ARG A 304 13.72 -8.90 -1.15
CA ARG A 304 14.90 -9.41 -1.86
C ARG A 304 14.74 -10.89 -2.24
N GLU A 305 14.22 -11.73 -1.34
CA GLU A 305 13.90 -13.12 -1.67
C GLU A 305 12.93 -13.20 -2.85
N HIS A 306 11.85 -12.40 -2.81
CA HIS A 306 10.89 -12.28 -3.89
C HIS A 306 11.54 -11.81 -5.20
N ALA A 307 12.41 -10.80 -5.14
CA ALA A 307 13.14 -10.31 -6.32
C ALA A 307 14.09 -11.37 -6.89
N ARG A 308 14.86 -12.07 -6.04
CA ARG A 308 15.74 -13.17 -6.45
C ARG A 308 14.97 -14.32 -7.11
N ALA A 309 13.78 -14.65 -6.60
CA ALA A 309 12.93 -15.69 -7.17
C ALA A 309 12.38 -15.33 -8.56
N LEU A 310 12.13 -14.04 -8.81
CA LEU A 310 11.72 -13.56 -10.14
C LEU A 310 12.90 -13.43 -11.11
N GLY A 311 14.09 -13.10 -10.60
CA GLY A 311 15.32 -12.93 -11.40
C GLY A 311 15.15 -11.84 -12.45
N ASP A 312 15.66 -12.10 -13.66
CA ASP A 312 15.65 -11.16 -14.79
C ASP A 312 14.24 -10.81 -15.30
N ARG A 313 13.21 -11.54 -14.84
CA ARG A 313 11.81 -11.23 -15.18
C ARG A 313 11.28 -10.02 -14.41
N LEU A 314 11.91 -9.61 -13.30
CA LEU A 314 11.44 -8.48 -12.52
C LEU A 314 12.04 -7.17 -13.06
N VAL A 315 11.17 -6.26 -13.47
CA VAL A 315 11.52 -4.84 -13.68
C VAL A 315 10.91 -4.02 -12.56
N LEU A 316 11.77 -3.53 -11.67
CA LEU A 316 11.37 -2.78 -10.49
C LEU A 316 11.32 -1.27 -10.79
N LEU A 317 10.20 -0.65 -10.47
CA LEU A 317 9.93 0.77 -10.61
C LEU A 317 9.83 1.43 -9.24
N HIS A 318 10.43 2.62 -9.11
CA HIS A 318 10.36 3.46 -7.91
C HIS A 318 9.73 4.82 -8.28
N PRO A 319 8.44 4.85 -8.65
CA PRO A 319 7.85 6.04 -9.27
C PRO A 319 7.81 7.25 -8.32
N VAL A 320 7.65 7.03 -7.03
CA VAL A 320 7.60 8.09 -6.02
C VAL A 320 8.94 8.15 -5.27
N PRO A 321 9.56 9.33 -5.13
CA PRO A 321 10.83 9.45 -4.41
C PRO A 321 10.72 8.96 -2.96
N TYR A 322 11.67 8.12 -2.54
CA TYR A 322 11.68 7.52 -1.19
C TYR A 322 11.60 8.56 -0.05
N ALA A 323 12.19 9.76 -0.26
CA ALA A 323 12.15 10.86 0.70
C ALA A 323 10.73 11.41 0.99
N GLU A 324 9.77 11.15 0.11
CA GLU A 324 8.37 11.55 0.27
C GLU A 324 7.55 10.52 1.06
N VAL A 325 7.98 9.27 1.10
CA VAL A 325 7.23 8.15 1.68
C VAL A 325 7.86 7.61 2.97
N ARG A 326 8.95 8.22 3.45
CA ARG A 326 9.60 7.88 4.73
C ARG A 326 9.00 8.62 5.93
N GLY A 327 8.99 7.93 7.08
CA GLY A 327 8.58 8.51 8.37
C GLY A 327 7.11 8.93 8.40
N ALA A 328 6.82 10.04 9.10
CA ALA A 328 5.45 10.55 9.26
C ALA A 328 4.77 10.95 7.93
N ARG A 329 5.56 11.30 6.90
CA ARG A 329 5.06 11.69 5.57
C ARG A 329 4.28 10.57 4.89
N PHE A 330 4.58 9.30 5.21
CA PHE A 330 3.83 8.15 4.73
C PHE A 330 2.32 8.30 4.97
N TYR A 331 1.92 8.68 6.19
CA TYR A 331 0.50 8.84 6.54
C TYR A 331 -0.10 10.09 5.90
N ASP A 332 0.69 11.16 5.77
CA ASP A 332 0.26 12.39 5.09
C ASP A 332 -0.12 12.12 3.64
N THR A 333 0.61 11.23 2.95
CA THR A 333 0.25 10.90 1.56
C THR A 333 -1.14 10.30 1.41
N PHE A 334 -1.69 9.59 2.41
CA PHE A 334 -3.06 9.08 2.35
C PHE A 334 -4.10 10.13 2.70
N LEU A 335 -3.83 10.94 3.73
CA LEU A 335 -4.75 11.95 4.24
C LEU A 335 -4.83 13.19 3.34
N ASP A 336 -3.72 13.57 2.71
CA ASP A 336 -3.61 14.69 1.80
C ASP A 336 -3.51 14.21 0.35
N ARG A 337 -4.65 14.19 -0.32
CA ARG A 337 -4.76 13.67 -1.69
C ARG A 337 -4.33 14.66 -2.76
N ARG A 338 -3.89 15.88 -2.41
CA ARG A 338 -3.51 16.92 -3.39
C ARG A 338 -2.32 16.50 -4.26
N GLU A 339 -1.44 15.66 -3.74
CA GLU A 339 -0.27 15.13 -4.46
C GLU A 339 -0.60 13.91 -5.34
N TRP A 340 -1.77 13.30 -5.20
CA TRP A 340 -2.11 12.07 -5.93
C TRP A 340 -2.06 12.24 -7.45
N PRO A 341 -2.57 13.33 -8.06
CA PRO A 341 -2.40 13.54 -9.50
C PRO A 341 -0.93 13.58 -9.93
N ARG A 342 -0.02 14.07 -9.08
CA ARG A 342 1.42 14.04 -9.36
C ARG A 342 1.97 12.62 -9.25
N TYR A 343 1.60 11.86 -8.22
CA TYR A 343 1.99 10.45 -8.09
C TYR A 343 1.51 9.60 -9.26
N MET A 344 0.28 9.82 -9.72
CA MET A 344 -0.28 9.22 -10.93
C MET A 344 0.61 9.52 -12.15
N ARG A 345 0.96 10.79 -12.40
CA ARG A 345 1.85 11.16 -13.52
C ARG A 345 3.26 10.58 -13.39
N LEU A 346 3.81 10.51 -12.18
CA LEU A 346 5.11 9.87 -11.94
C LEU A 346 5.10 8.37 -12.24
N GLY A 347 4.02 7.68 -11.85
CA GLY A 347 3.81 6.27 -12.19
C GLY A 347 3.74 6.04 -13.69
N HIS A 348 3.05 6.93 -14.42
CA HIS A 348 2.97 6.90 -15.88
C HIS A 348 4.34 7.08 -16.53
N ALA A 349 5.09 8.12 -16.14
CA ALA A 349 6.42 8.37 -16.67
C ALA A 349 7.39 7.19 -16.43
N ALA A 350 7.44 6.67 -15.20
CA ALA A 350 8.31 5.56 -14.84
C ALA A 350 7.98 4.27 -15.60
N ALA A 351 6.69 3.92 -15.71
CA ALA A 351 6.27 2.73 -16.45
C ALA A 351 6.50 2.88 -17.96
N ARG A 352 6.17 4.04 -18.54
CA ARG A 352 6.39 4.30 -19.97
C ARG A 352 7.87 4.21 -20.33
N GLU A 353 8.75 4.82 -19.54
CA GLU A 353 10.19 4.73 -19.75
C GLU A 353 10.69 3.27 -19.68
N ALA A 354 10.25 2.52 -18.67
CA ALA A 354 10.64 1.14 -18.50
C ALA A 354 10.16 0.25 -19.66
N LEU A 355 8.90 0.39 -20.08
CA LEU A 355 8.34 -0.39 -21.20
C LEU A 355 9.08 -0.10 -22.52
N LEU A 356 9.40 1.17 -22.81
CA LEU A 356 10.18 1.55 -23.98
C LEU A 356 11.61 0.98 -23.94
N ARG A 357 12.25 0.98 -22.76
CA ARG A 357 13.59 0.42 -22.57
C ARG A 357 13.62 -1.09 -22.82
N ILE A 358 12.62 -1.81 -22.31
CA ILE A 358 12.46 -3.26 -22.54
C ILE A 358 12.11 -3.54 -24.00
N GLY A 359 11.31 -2.68 -24.64
CA GLY A 359 11.00 -2.79 -26.07
C GLY A 359 12.23 -2.59 -26.97
N ALA A 360 13.22 -1.81 -26.52
CA ALA A 360 14.44 -1.54 -27.25
C ALA A 360 15.54 -2.61 -27.05
N ALA A 361 15.77 -3.04 -25.79
CA ALA A 361 16.73 -4.09 -25.41
C ALA A 361 16.36 -5.45 -26.00
#